data_AF-A0A942RUX2-F1
#
_entry.id   AF-A0A942RUX2-F1
#
_cell.length_a   1.000
_cell.length_b   1.000
_cell.length_c   1.000
_cell.angle_alpha   90.00
_cell.angle_beta   90.00
_cell.angle_gamma   90.00
#
_symmetry.space_group_name_H-M   'P 1'
#
loop_
_entity.id
_entity.type
_entity.pdbx_description
1 polymer ?
#
loop_
_entity_poly.entity_id
_entity_poly.type
_entity_poly.pdbx_seq_one_letter_code
_entity_poly.pdbx_strand_id
1 'polypeptide(L)'
;MRTIYLYVESNGILRKVALDMAYLSAHKKIRLFKNYFEDGLYLQYKSNSTGGSVENYYLTKDKVTSEDNDHYFFKFPFKLDQVFDVAV
;
A
#
# COMPACT_ATOMS: atom_id res chain seq x y z
N MET A 1 11.22 -11.18 6.95
CA MET A 1 10.51 -10.30 5.99
C MET A 1 9.98 -9.10 6.77
N ARG A 2 10.13 -7.89 6.23
CA ARG A 2 9.59 -6.66 6.85
C ARG A 2 8.10 -6.55 6.53
N THR A 3 7.29 -6.15 7.51
CA THR A 3 5.87 -5.86 7.28
C THR A 3 5.75 -4.51 6.56
N ILE A 4 4.94 -4.48 5.51
CA ILE A 4 4.62 -3.24 4.79
C ILE A 4 3.25 -2.75 5.26
N TYR A 5 3.13 -1.44 5.48
CA TYR A 5 1.89 -0.80 5.87
C TYR A 5 1.39 0.13 4.77
N LEU A 6 0.08 0.12 4.55
CA LEU A 6 -0.63 1.24 3.95
C LEU A 6 -0.94 2.25 5.03
N TYR A 7 -1.00 3.52 4.63
CA TYR A 7 -1.33 4.62 5.50
C TYR A 7 -2.63 5.23 5.03
N VAL A 8 -3.46 5.64 5.96
CA VAL A 8 -4.65 6.44 5.70
C VAL A 8 -4.70 7.54 6.73
N GLU A 9 -4.92 8.76 6.29
CA GLU A 9 -5.13 9.90 7.16
C GLU A 9 -6.62 10.25 7.13
N SER A 10 -7.28 10.16 8.29
CA SER A 10 -8.69 10.50 8.44
C SER A 10 -8.87 11.33 9.69
N ASN A 11 -9.50 12.50 9.55
CA ASN A 11 -9.72 13.46 10.64
C ASN A 11 -8.43 13.84 11.41
N GLY A 12 -7.30 13.94 10.71
CA GLY A 12 -5.99 14.25 11.30
C GLY A 12 -5.34 13.11 12.08
N ILE A 13 -5.91 11.90 12.04
CA ILE A 13 -5.34 10.69 12.62
C ILE A 13 -4.77 9.82 11.51
N LEU A 14 -3.45 9.56 11.59
CA LEU A 14 -2.76 8.63 10.70
C LEU A 14 -2.95 7.19 11.21
N ARG A 15 -3.59 6.34 10.41
CA ARG A 15 -3.74 4.91 10.68
C ARG A 15 -2.89 4.09 9.73
N LYS A 16 -2.38 2.96 10.24
CA LYS A 16 -1.58 1.99 9.49
C LYS A 16 -2.38 0.72 9.28
N VAL A 17 -2.46 0.25 8.03
CA VAL A 17 -3.11 -1.01 7.64
C VAL A 17 -2.03 -1.96 7.15
N ALA A 18 -1.83 -3.08 7.84
CA ALA A 18 -0.82 -4.06 7.46
C ALA A 18 -1.20 -4.74 6.14
N LEU A 19 -0.24 -4.84 5.23
CA LEU A 19 -0.42 -5.62 4.01
C LEU A 19 -0.27 -7.12 4.28
N ASP A 20 -1.01 -7.90 3.50
CA ASP A 20 -0.80 -9.33 3.42
C ASP A 20 0.52 -9.64 2.69
N MET A 21 1.57 -9.80 3.50
CA MET A 21 2.92 -10.07 3.01
C MET A 21 3.05 -11.42 2.31
N ALA A 22 2.26 -12.43 2.71
CA ALA A 22 2.30 -13.74 2.10
C ALA A 22 1.78 -13.67 0.66
N TYR A 23 0.63 -13.00 0.47
CA TYR A 23 0.05 -12.80 -0.85
C TYR A 23 0.92 -11.87 -1.71
N LEU A 24 1.44 -10.79 -1.12
CA LEU A 24 2.33 -9.85 -1.82
C LEU A 24 3.59 -10.54 -2.32
N SER A 25 4.23 -11.37 -1.49
CA SER A 25 5.45 -12.09 -1.88
C SER A 25 5.20 -13.13 -2.97
N ALA A 26 4.09 -13.86 -2.91
CA ALA A 26 3.77 -14.91 -3.87
C ALA A 26 3.30 -14.36 -5.22
N HIS A 27 2.47 -13.30 -5.21
CA HIS A 27 1.77 -12.81 -6.41
C HIS A 27 2.23 -11.44 -6.89
N LYS A 28 3.07 -10.73 -6.12
CA LYS A 28 3.49 -9.34 -6.41
C LYS A 28 2.30 -8.39 -6.61
N LYS A 29 1.25 -8.61 -5.83
CA LYS A 29 0.00 -7.82 -5.84
C LYS A 29 -0.39 -7.49 -4.40
N ILE A 30 -1.00 -6.33 -4.23
CA ILE A 30 -1.60 -5.96 -2.94
C ILE A 30 -2.99 -6.58 -2.89
N ARG A 31 -3.23 -7.39 -1.86
CA ARG A 31 -4.57 -7.86 -1.48
C ARG A 31 -5.03 -7.08 -0.27
N LEU A 32 -6.17 -6.41 -0.39
CA LEU A 32 -6.74 -5.59 0.67
C LEU A 32 -8.20 -5.98 0.89
N PHE A 33 -8.61 -6.23 2.13
CA PHE A 33 -10.01 -6.46 2.44
C PHE A 33 -10.85 -5.22 2.11
N LYS A 34 -12.03 -5.41 1.51
CA LYS A 34 -12.93 -4.30 1.17
C LYS A 34 -13.32 -3.46 2.38
N ASN A 35 -13.45 -4.08 3.56
CA ASN A 35 -13.76 -3.39 4.81
C ASN A 35 -12.63 -2.48 5.31
N TYR A 36 -11.39 -2.69 4.87
CA TYR A 36 -10.26 -1.81 5.18
C TYR A 36 -9.99 -0.78 4.09
N PHE A 37 -10.74 -0.82 2.97
CA PHE A 37 -10.58 0.16 1.92
C PHE A 37 -11.21 1.48 2.32
N GLU A 38 -10.40 2.53 2.32
CA GLU A 38 -10.78 3.89 2.65
C GLU A 38 -10.18 4.85 1.61
N ASP A 39 -10.92 5.92 1.31
CA ASP A 39 -10.42 6.95 0.42
C ASP A 39 -9.19 7.63 1.04
N GLY A 40 -8.14 7.80 0.24
CA GLY A 40 -6.88 8.35 0.70
C GLY A 40 -5.91 7.30 1.29
N LEU A 41 -6.19 6.00 1.15
CA LEU A 41 -5.17 4.97 1.37
C LEU A 41 -3.97 5.17 0.44
N TYR A 42 -2.77 5.16 0.99
CA TYR A 42 -1.54 5.24 0.21
C TYR A 42 -0.43 4.35 0.76
N LEU A 43 0.49 4.00 -0.13
CA LEU A 43 1.73 3.33 0.17
C LEU A 43 2.87 4.34 0.04
N GLN A 44 3.74 4.42 1.03
CA GLN A 44 4.94 5.25 0.93
C GLN A 44 6.09 4.47 0.29
N TYR A 45 6.72 5.06 -0.73
CA TYR A 45 7.85 4.47 -1.42
C TYR A 45 8.96 5.48 -1.65
N LYS A 46 10.19 4.99 -1.77
CA LYS A 46 11.37 5.75 -2.14
C LYS A 46 11.40 5.89 -3.65
N SER A 47 11.28 7.13 -4.12
CA SER A 47 11.45 7.43 -5.53
C SER A 47 12.92 7.22 -5.92
N ASN A 48 13.15 6.64 -7.10
CA ASN A 48 14.51 6.41 -7.62
C ASN A 48 15.11 7.66 -8.28
N SER A 49 14.37 8.78 -8.24
CA SER A 49 14.82 10.08 -8.74
C SER A 49 15.97 10.62 -7.88
N THR A 50 16.88 11.34 -8.53
CA THR A 50 18.14 11.91 -8.03
C THR A 50 17.91 12.89 -6.86
N GLY A 51 17.60 12.34 -5.67
CA GLY A 51 17.19 13.12 -4.51
C GLY A 51 16.58 12.30 -3.36
N GLY A 52 16.16 11.06 -3.61
CA GLY A 52 15.77 10.12 -2.53
C GLY A 52 14.51 10.52 -1.76
N SER A 53 13.61 11.32 -2.36
CA SER A 53 12.34 11.73 -1.77
C SER A 53 11.41 10.53 -1.53
N VAL A 54 10.70 10.57 -0.40
CA VAL A 54 9.59 9.65 -0.12
C VAL A 54 8.34 10.19 -0.79
N GLU A 55 7.69 9.35 -1.58
CA GLU A 55 6.47 9.67 -2.31
C GLU A 55 5.32 8.77 -1.88
N ASN A 56 4.08 9.26 -2.03
CA ASN A 56 2.87 8.54 -1.68
C ASN A 56 2.20 7.99 -2.94
N TYR A 57 2.07 6.66 -3.00
CA TYR A 57 1.29 5.97 -4.02
C TYR A 57 -0.12 5.68 -3.49
N TYR A 58 -1.09 6.47 -3.93
CA TYR A 58 -2.49 6.31 -3.51
C TYR A 58 -3.14 5.08 -4.17
N LEU A 59 -3.79 4.25 -3.35
CA LEU A 59 -4.63 3.12 -3.76
C LEU A 59 -6.06 3.62 -3.89
N THR A 60 -6.38 4.16 -5.05
CA THR A 60 -7.71 4.65 -5.39
C THR A 60 -8.53 3.58 -6.11
N LYS A 61 -9.86 3.71 -6.11
CA LYS A 61 -10.76 2.69 -6.67
C LYS A 61 -10.54 2.46 -8.17
N ASP A 62 -10.10 3.46 -8.92
CA ASP A 62 -9.72 3.36 -10.34
C ASP A 62 -8.47 2.49 -10.59
N LYS A 63 -7.63 2.29 -9.56
CA LYS A 63 -6.43 1.45 -9.63
C LYS A 63 -6.68 -0.01 -9.24
N VAL A 64 -7.91 -0.35 -8.86
CA VAL A 64 -8.31 -1.73 -8.59
C VAL A 64 -8.20 -2.52 -9.89
N THR A 65 -7.37 -3.56 -9.88
CA THR A 65 -7.14 -4.40 -11.06
C THR A 65 -8.10 -5.59 -11.14
N SER A 66 -8.55 -6.07 -10.00
CA SER A 66 -9.58 -7.08 -9.87
C SER A 66 -10.17 -7.02 -8.46
N GLU A 67 -11.32 -7.62 -8.28
CA GLU A 67 -11.95 -7.77 -6.97
C GLU A 67 -12.57 -9.17 -6.85
N ASP A 68 -12.62 -9.68 -5.62
CA ASP A 68 -13.45 -10.84 -5.28
C ASP A 68 -14.55 -10.41 -4.29
N ASN A 69 -15.20 -11.35 -3.60
CA ASN A 69 -16.27 -11.02 -2.66
C ASN A 69 -15.77 -10.14 -1.49
N ASP A 70 -14.55 -10.38 -1.02
CA ASP A 70 -14.04 -9.83 0.24
C ASP A 70 -12.83 -8.91 0.06
N HIS A 71 -12.18 -8.91 -1.11
CA HIS A 71 -10.92 -8.22 -1.36
C HIS A 71 -10.92 -7.37 -2.64
N TYR A 72 -10.19 -6.26 -2.57
CA TYR A 72 -9.67 -5.53 -3.72
C TYR A 72 -8.21 -5.94 -3.98
N PHE A 73 -7.87 -6.07 -5.26
CA PHE A 73 -6.52 -6.36 -5.71
C PHE A 73 -5.91 -5.19 -6.47
N PHE A 74 -4.75 -4.75 -6.02
CA PHE A 74 -3.98 -3.69 -6.67
C PHE A 74 -2.65 -4.21 -7.21
N LYS A 75 -2.17 -3.57 -8.28
CA LYS A 75 -0.80 -3.77 -8.74
C LYS A 75 0.18 -3.23 -7.70
N PHE A 76 1.28 -3.96 -7.49
CA PHE A 76 2.42 -3.49 -6.71
C PHE A 76 3.56 -3.16 -7.68
N PRO A 77 3.70 -1.89 -8.12
CA PRO A 77 4.70 -1.52 -9.12
C PRO A 77 6.11 -1.30 -8.54
N PHE A 78 6.29 -1.49 -7.24
CA PHE A 78 7.53 -1.17 -6.52
C PHE A 78 8.34 -2.43 -6.19
N LYS A 79 9.63 -2.25 -5.90
CA LYS A 79 10.42 -3.29 -5.22
C LYS A 79 10.18 -3.22 -3.72
N LEU A 80 10.26 -4.36 -3.03
CA LEU A 80 10.09 -4.42 -1.57
C LEU A 80 11.06 -3.47 -0.84
N ASP A 81 12.30 -3.35 -1.32
CA ASP A 81 13.33 -2.47 -0.73
C ASP A 81 13.04 -0.97 -0.92
N GLN A 82 12.15 -0.61 -1.85
CA GLN A 82 11.74 0.77 -2.08
C GLN A 82 10.63 1.20 -1.13
N VAL A 83 9.95 0.27 -0.45
CA VAL A 83 8.80 0.60 0.38
C VAL A 83 9.24 0.92 1.82
N PHE A 84 8.83 2.08 2.31
CA PHE A 84 9.19 2.54 3.65
C PHE A 84 8.25 1.98 4.73
N ASP A 85 8.84 1.64 5.88
CA ASP A 85 8.12 1.58 7.16
C ASP A 85 8.44 2.90 7.84
N VAL A 86 7.45 3.78 7.95
CA VAL A 86 7.58 4.90 8.88
C VAL A 86 7.31 4.32 10.25
N ALA A 87 8.37 3.82 10.88
CA ALA A 87 8.41 3.76 12.33
C ALA A 87 8.46 5.22 12.81
N VAL A 88 7.27 5.82 12.96
CA VAL A 88 7.09 6.92 13.91
C VAL A 88 7.11 6.29 15.29
#